data_AF-A0A9W7AJS9-F1
#
_entry.id   AF-A0A9W7AJS9-F1
#
_cell.length_a   1.000
_cell.length_b   1.000
_cell.length_c   1.000
_cell.angle_alpha   90.00
_cell.angle_beta   90.00
_cell.angle_gamma   90.00
#
_symmetry.space_group_name_H-M   'P 1'
#
loop_
_entity.id
_entity.type
_entity.pdbx_description
1 polymer ?
#
loop_
_entity_poly.entity_id
_entity_poly.type
_entity_poly.pdbx_seq_one_letter_code
_entity_poly.pdbx_strand_id
1 'polypeptide(L)'
;MSSFIDLPLRTQESLEASAFRFLLQHLRERSSSVSNMVLMSVSGFCRNCLTKWLTLSSRSLPDTAHLPLDFFANYVYDEDPKAWKEKYNGTPSEDLKSNYEASKSIHAKFDKKALEPSQPPNPLQSDVCCKDVDDLCAPKPSSSSSTSSSSPSVIPLPPPPSSSSTQTPVKITVALIIVSDRLHNNQYPEGDKCLPAVSRCLSKFKDASLLDKPAVVPDEEEVITSTLREAVEALKSNPEGKSVVLTCGGTGFSPRDVTPEATLSLDLDKRFSQLMSHSTRLASKDDVMASLSRGVCGEKDGIFVGNLPGNPEAVEAVLNELFKGVIWWASDSE
;
A
#
# COMPACT_ATOMS: atom_id res chain seq x y z
N MET A 1 -12.56 -16.02 -6.14
CA MET A 1 -13.12 -14.68 -5.91
C MET A 1 -14.62 -14.82 -6.00
N SER A 2 -15.30 -14.62 -4.87
CA SER A 2 -16.71 -14.98 -4.66
C SER A 2 -17.59 -13.73 -4.59
N SER A 3 -17.00 -12.59 -4.25
CA SER A 3 -17.66 -11.30 -4.08
C SER A 3 -16.77 -10.15 -4.59
N PHE A 4 -17.37 -9.00 -4.90
CA PHE A 4 -16.66 -7.76 -5.27
C PHE A 4 -15.68 -7.31 -4.16
N ILE A 5 -16.06 -7.55 -2.90
CA ILE A 5 -15.26 -7.19 -1.71
C ILE A 5 -13.95 -8.00 -1.64
N ASP A 6 -13.87 -9.14 -2.34
CA ASP A 6 -12.67 -9.98 -2.37
C ASP A 6 -11.56 -9.43 -3.31
N LEU A 7 -11.87 -8.41 -4.12
CA LEU A 7 -10.88 -7.78 -5.00
C LEU A 7 -9.85 -6.96 -4.19
N PRO A 8 -8.62 -6.76 -4.69
CA PRO A 8 -7.70 -5.81 -4.07
C PRO A 8 -8.34 -4.42 -3.95
N LEU A 9 -8.16 -3.72 -2.83
CA LEU A 9 -8.80 -2.43 -2.56
C LEU A 9 -8.62 -1.43 -3.71
N ARG A 10 -7.39 -1.29 -4.22
CA ARG A 10 -7.10 -0.40 -5.37
C ARG A 10 -7.91 -0.74 -6.62
N THR A 11 -8.20 -2.02 -6.84
CA THR A 11 -9.04 -2.48 -7.95
C THR A 11 -10.50 -2.10 -7.70
N GLN A 12 -11.00 -2.28 -6.48
CA GLN A 12 -12.35 -1.83 -6.10
C GLN A 12 -12.51 -0.32 -6.34
N GLU A 13 -11.60 0.49 -5.78
CA GLU A 13 -11.58 1.95 -5.93
C GLU A 13 -11.52 2.39 -7.41
N SER A 14 -10.72 1.69 -8.22
CA SER A 14 -10.60 2.00 -9.66
C SER A 14 -11.91 1.72 -10.42
N LEU A 15 -12.58 0.61 -10.09
CA LEU A 15 -13.86 0.25 -10.70
C LEU A 15 -14.98 1.19 -10.25
N GLU A 16 -15.05 1.52 -8.96
CA GLU A 16 -16.02 2.48 -8.42
C GLU A 16 -15.84 3.89 -9.00
N ALA A 17 -14.59 4.37 -9.08
CA ALA A 17 -14.28 5.66 -9.70
C ALA A 17 -14.65 5.68 -11.18
N SER A 18 -14.42 4.58 -11.91
CA SER A 18 -14.82 4.44 -13.31
C SER A 18 -16.34 4.48 -13.45
N ALA A 19 -17.07 3.72 -12.64
CA ALA A 19 -18.54 3.72 -12.64
C ALA A 19 -19.12 5.11 -12.34
N PHE A 20 -18.52 5.85 -11.39
CA PHE A 20 -18.93 7.22 -11.10
C PHE A 20 -18.71 8.18 -12.29
N ARG A 21 -17.57 8.07 -12.99
CA ARG A 21 -17.32 8.86 -14.22
C ARG A 21 -18.34 8.54 -15.31
N PHE A 22 -18.69 7.26 -15.49
CA PHE A 22 -19.75 6.86 -16.43
C PHE A 22 -21.11 7.45 -16.04
N LEU A 23 -21.46 7.46 -14.76
CA LEU A 23 -22.69 8.10 -14.28
C LEU A 23 -22.70 9.60 -14.60
N LEU A 24 -21.60 10.30 -14.34
CA LEU A 24 -21.49 11.73 -14.66
C LEU A 24 -21.65 11.99 -16.15
N GLN A 25 -20.93 11.23 -16.99
CA GLN A 25 -21.05 11.33 -18.44
C GLN A 25 -22.50 11.10 -18.91
N HIS A 26 -23.13 10.03 -18.43
CA HIS A 26 -24.51 9.70 -18.79
C HIS A 26 -25.48 10.83 -18.39
N LEU A 27 -25.32 11.41 -17.21
CA LEU A 27 -26.14 12.54 -16.77
C LEU A 27 -25.88 13.80 -17.59
N ARG A 28 -24.65 14.06 -18.03
CA ARG A 28 -24.32 15.21 -18.89
C ARG A 28 -24.97 15.09 -20.26
N GLU A 29 -24.87 13.92 -20.90
CA GLU A 29 -25.51 13.63 -22.20
C GLU A 29 -27.04 13.81 -22.15
N ARG A 30 -27.64 13.58 -20.98
CA ARG A 30 -29.09 13.74 -20.76
C ARG A 30 -29.51 15.13 -20.26
N SER A 31 -28.61 16.12 -20.21
CA SER A 31 -28.93 17.46 -19.67
C SER A 31 -30.10 18.14 -20.36
N SER A 32 -30.25 17.97 -21.67
CA SER A 32 -31.35 18.54 -22.46
C SER A 32 -32.71 17.87 -22.24
N SER A 33 -32.72 16.62 -21.76
CA SER A 33 -33.96 15.83 -21.61
C SER A 33 -34.35 15.59 -20.15
N VAL A 34 -33.42 15.73 -19.21
CA VAL A 34 -33.64 15.41 -17.80
C VAL A 34 -33.07 16.50 -16.89
N SER A 35 -33.98 17.34 -16.38
CA SER A 35 -33.66 18.40 -15.41
C SER A 35 -33.35 17.83 -14.02
N ASN A 36 -32.72 18.64 -13.16
CA ASN A 36 -32.46 18.22 -11.78
C ASN A 36 -33.75 17.97 -10.99
N MET A 37 -34.83 18.71 -11.28
CA MET A 37 -36.11 18.51 -10.61
C MET A 37 -36.69 17.13 -10.93
N VAL A 38 -36.61 16.70 -12.20
CA VAL A 38 -37.02 15.34 -12.61
C VAL A 38 -36.22 14.27 -11.87
N LEU A 39 -34.89 14.42 -11.79
CA LEU A 39 -34.05 13.47 -11.05
C LEU A 39 -34.45 13.39 -9.57
N MET A 40 -34.63 14.55 -8.90
CA MET A 40 -35.06 14.58 -7.51
C MET A 40 -36.44 13.94 -7.30
N SER A 41 -37.35 14.10 -8.27
CA SER A 41 -38.69 13.51 -8.20
C SER A 41 -38.70 11.99 -8.31
N VAL A 42 -37.77 11.39 -9.06
CA VAL A 42 -37.74 9.95 -9.33
C VAL A 42 -36.76 9.20 -8.42
N SER A 43 -35.51 9.67 -8.32
CA SER A 43 -34.43 8.95 -7.63
C SER A 43 -34.06 9.55 -6.28
N GLY A 44 -34.60 10.71 -5.91
CA GLY A 44 -34.26 11.40 -4.67
C GLY A 44 -32.88 12.08 -4.66
N PHE A 45 -32.14 12.07 -5.78
CA PHE A 45 -30.88 12.81 -5.91
C PHE A 45 -30.73 13.42 -7.30
N CYS A 46 -29.90 14.46 -7.42
CA CYS A 46 -29.57 15.08 -8.72
C CYS A 46 -28.09 15.43 -8.81
N ARG A 47 -27.68 16.16 -9.86
CA ARG A 47 -26.30 16.60 -10.08
C ARG A 47 -25.75 17.42 -8.88
N ASN A 48 -26.58 18.24 -8.24
CA ASN A 48 -26.19 18.97 -7.02
C ASN A 48 -25.89 18.04 -5.84
N CYS A 49 -26.55 16.88 -5.75
CA CYS A 49 -26.26 15.88 -4.73
C CYS A 49 -24.88 15.25 -4.98
N LEU A 50 -24.55 14.93 -6.23
CA LEU A 50 -23.22 14.44 -6.61
C LEU A 50 -22.12 15.45 -6.27
N THR A 51 -22.38 16.74 -6.51
CA THR A 51 -21.48 17.83 -6.11
C THR A 51 -21.21 17.82 -4.60
N LYS A 52 -22.28 17.66 -3.80
CA LYS A 52 -22.18 17.61 -2.34
C LYS A 52 -21.47 16.36 -1.86
N TRP A 53 -21.70 15.20 -2.46
CA TRP A 53 -20.97 13.98 -2.10
C TRP A 53 -19.48 14.11 -2.36
N LEU A 54 -19.06 14.63 -3.52
CA LEU A 54 -17.66 14.94 -3.79
C LEU A 54 -17.08 15.94 -2.77
N THR A 55 -17.86 16.97 -2.42
CA THR A 55 -17.45 17.95 -1.41
C THR A 55 -17.23 17.27 -0.05
N LEU A 56 -18.17 16.45 0.41
CA LEU A 56 -18.06 15.72 1.68
C LEU A 56 -16.87 14.75 1.67
N SER A 57 -16.65 14.00 0.58
CA SER A 57 -15.50 13.12 0.41
C SER A 57 -14.17 13.90 0.43
N SER A 58 -14.14 15.12 -0.10
CA SER A 58 -12.94 15.96 -0.05
C SER A 58 -12.58 16.39 1.36
N ARG A 59 -13.56 16.53 2.27
CA ARG A 59 -13.31 16.91 3.68
C ARG A 59 -12.57 15.82 4.46
N SER A 60 -12.73 14.56 4.07
CA SER A 60 -11.98 13.43 4.66
C SER A 60 -10.54 13.32 4.17
N LEU A 61 -10.11 14.10 3.17
CA LEU A 61 -8.79 14.01 2.55
C LEU A 61 -8.01 15.33 2.74
N PRO A 62 -6.86 15.33 3.47
CA PRO A 62 -6.12 16.54 3.82
C PRO A 62 -5.82 17.48 2.64
N ASP A 63 -5.39 16.91 1.52
CA ASP A 63 -4.96 17.68 0.34
C ASP A 63 -6.11 18.33 -0.42
N THR A 64 -7.35 17.89 -0.18
CA THR A 64 -8.53 18.39 -0.90
C THR A 64 -9.55 19.08 0.01
N ALA A 65 -9.28 19.10 1.32
CA ALA A 65 -10.23 19.57 2.33
C ALA A 65 -10.59 21.06 2.21
N HIS A 66 -9.72 21.85 1.57
CA HIS A 66 -9.90 23.28 1.33
C HIS A 66 -10.70 23.60 0.05
N LEU A 67 -10.97 22.61 -0.82
CA LEU A 67 -11.59 22.88 -2.12
C LEU A 67 -13.05 23.35 -1.97
N PRO A 68 -13.46 24.42 -2.68
CA PRO A 68 -14.80 24.99 -2.54
C PRO A 68 -15.85 24.13 -3.26
N LEU A 69 -17.13 24.27 -2.88
CA LEU A 69 -18.23 23.54 -3.49
C LEU A 69 -18.33 23.75 -5.01
N ASP A 70 -18.07 24.97 -5.49
CA ASP A 70 -18.13 25.32 -6.91
C ASP A 70 -17.06 24.59 -7.74
N PHE A 71 -15.92 24.22 -7.15
CA PHE A 71 -14.90 23.40 -7.81
C PHE A 71 -15.49 22.04 -8.23
N PHE A 72 -16.19 21.38 -7.31
CA PHE A 72 -16.85 20.10 -7.59
C PHE A 72 -18.07 20.26 -8.47
N ALA A 73 -18.77 21.39 -8.38
CA ALA A 73 -19.92 21.68 -9.23
C ALA A 73 -19.49 21.76 -10.70
N ASN A 74 -18.44 22.55 -10.99
CA ASN A 74 -17.86 22.65 -12.33
C ASN A 74 -17.45 21.27 -12.87
N TYR A 75 -16.85 20.43 -12.03
CA TYR A 75 -16.52 19.06 -12.42
C TYR A 75 -17.78 18.22 -12.72
N VAL A 76 -18.82 18.26 -11.90
CA VAL A 76 -20.04 17.45 -12.13
C VAL A 76 -20.77 17.89 -13.42
N TYR A 77 -20.91 19.19 -13.64
CA TYR A 77 -21.65 19.75 -14.76
C TYR A 77 -20.85 19.81 -16.07
N ASP A 78 -19.51 19.74 -16.01
CA ASP A 78 -18.60 19.96 -17.15
C ASP A 78 -18.66 21.37 -17.74
N GLU A 79 -19.29 22.29 -17.01
CA GLU A 79 -19.42 23.71 -17.30
C GLU A 79 -19.83 24.43 -16.01
N ASP A 80 -19.88 25.76 -16.05
CA ASP A 80 -20.38 26.54 -14.93
C ASP A 80 -21.86 26.19 -14.62
N PRO A 81 -22.22 25.85 -13.36
CA PRO A 81 -23.57 25.46 -13.01
C PRO A 81 -24.65 26.53 -13.25
N LYS A 82 -24.29 27.83 -13.26
CA LYS A 82 -25.26 28.89 -13.57
C LYS A 82 -25.55 28.89 -15.06
N ALA A 83 -24.50 28.82 -15.89
CA ALA A 83 -24.64 28.69 -17.34
C ALA A 83 -25.43 27.43 -17.73
N TRP A 84 -25.18 26.29 -17.06
CA TRP A 84 -25.94 25.06 -17.27
C TRP A 84 -27.43 25.24 -16.96
N LYS A 85 -27.76 25.92 -15.85
CA LYS A 85 -29.17 26.18 -15.46
C LYS A 85 -29.89 27.04 -16.48
N GLU A 86 -29.23 28.07 -17.02
CA GLU A 86 -29.82 28.93 -18.05
C GLU A 86 -30.13 28.15 -19.33
N LYS A 87 -29.28 27.18 -19.70
CA LYS A 87 -29.46 26.34 -20.89
C LYS A 87 -30.54 25.27 -20.73
N TYR A 88 -30.63 24.63 -19.56
CA TYR A 88 -31.36 23.36 -19.41
C TYR A 88 -32.46 23.37 -18.32
N ASN A 89 -32.49 24.35 -17.43
CA ASN A 89 -33.57 24.48 -16.43
C ASN A 89 -34.57 25.56 -16.85
N GLY A 90 -35.38 25.25 -17.87
CA GLY A 90 -36.57 26.02 -18.20
C GLY A 90 -37.64 25.96 -17.09
N THR A 91 -38.71 26.72 -17.27
CA THR A 91 -39.81 26.79 -16.29
C THR A 91 -40.49 25.42 -16.11
N PRO A 92 -40.52 24.85 -14.89
CA PRO A 92 -41.13 23.54 -14.65
C PRO A 92 -42.65 23.56 -14.84
N SER A 93 -43.21 22.48 -15.39
CA SER A 93 -44.66 22.26 -15.43
C SER A 93 -45.24 22.12 -14.02
N GLU A 94 -46.54 22.37 -13.89
CA GLU A 94 -47.25 22.27 -12.61
C GLU A 94 -47.21 20.85 -12.02
N ASP A 95 -47.37 19.84 -12.88
CA ASP A 95 -47.26 18.42 -12.50
C ASP A 95 -45.88 18.08 -11.95
N LEU A 96 -44.81 18.61 -12.55
CA LEU A 96 -43.45 18.34 -12.10
C LEU A 96 -43.18 18.97 -10.72
N LYS A 97 -43.74 20.15 -10.45
CA LYS A 97 -43.67 20.79 -9.13
C LYS A 97 -44.41 19.97 -8.09
N SER A 98 -45.61 19.50 -8.40
CA SER A 98 -46.40 18.62 -7.52
C SER A 98 -45.64 17.32 -7.19
N ASN A 99 -45.06 16.68 -8.20
CA ASN A 99 -44.26 15.47 -8.02
C ASN A 99 -43.00 15.73 -7.17
N TYR A 100 -42.34 16.87 -7.35
CA TYR A 100 -41.17 17.25 -6.56
C TYR A 100 -41.52 17.47 -5.08
N GLU A 101 -42.66 18.12 -4.81
CA GLU A 101 -43.17 18.32 -3.45
C GLU A 101 -43.51 16.99 -2.78
N ALA A 102 -44.20 16.10 -3.49
CA ALA A 102 -44.57 14.77 -2.99
C ALA A 102 -43.33 13.89 -2.67
N SER A 103 -42.23 14.06 -3.41
CA SER A 103 -41.02 13.24 -3.24
C SER A 103 -40.02 13.78 -2.21
N LYS A 104 -40.28 14.90 -1.53
CA LYS A 104 -39.34 15.52 -0.57
C LYS A 104 -38.83 14.57 0.51
N SER A 105 -39.64 13.58 0.90
CA SER A 105 -39.27 12.59 1.93
C SER A 105 -38.09 11.70 1.51
N ILE A 106 -37.92 11.44 0.21
CA ILE A 106 -36.86 10.58 -0.34
C ILE A 106 -35.63 11.36 -0.80
N HIS A 107 -35.63 12.69 -0.71
CA HIS A 107 -34.50 13.50 -1.14
C HIS A 107 -33.27 13.25 -0.28
N ALA A 108 -32.11 13.14 -0.91
CA ALA A 108 -30.82 13.00 -0.24
C ALA A 108 -30.61 14.14 0.78
N LYS A 109 -30.26 13.76 2.01
CA LYS A 109 -30.05 14.68 3.14
C LYS A 109 -28.57 14.94 3.35
N PHE A 110 -28.24 16.16 3.74
CA PHE A 110 -26.86 16.61 3.94
C PHE A 110 -26.78 17.49 5.17
N ASP A 111 -25.71 17.33 5.95
CA ASP A 111 -25.32 18.33 6.93
C ASP A 111 -24.69 19.52 6.20
N LYS A 112 -25.28 20.70 6.37
CA LYS A 112 -24.79 21.93 5.76
C LYS A 112 -23.44 22.36 6.33
N LYS A 113 -23.19 22.10 7.62
CA LYS A 113 -21.92 22.46 8.28
C LYS A 113 -20.76 21.65 7.70
N ALA A 114 -21.00 20.38 7.39
CA ALA A 114 -20.01 19.49 6.79
C ALA A 114 -19.61 19.87 5.35
N LEU A 115 -20.34 20.77 4.69
CA LEU A 115 -19.99 21.24 3.34
C LEU A 115 -19.02 22.43 3.35
N GLU A 116 -18.86 23.10 4.50
CA GLU A 116 -17.95 24.24 4.63
C GLU A 116 -16.49 23.78 4.43
N PRO A 117 -15.65 24.54 3.72
CA PRO A 117 -14.22 24.25 3.62
C PRO A 117 -13.60 24.21 5.01
N SER A 118 -12.87 23.15 5.33
CA SER A 118 -11.97 23.19 6.47
C SER A 118 -10.76 24.04 6.10
N GLN A 119 -10.16 24.70 7.09
CA GLN A 119 -8.86 25.33 6.86
C GLN A 119 -7.89 24.25 6.33
N PRO A 120 -7.07 24.57 5.33
CA PRO A 120 -6.01 23.65 4.94
C PRO A 120 -5.21 23.30 6.21
N PRO A 121 -4.72 22.06 6.35
CA PRO A 121 -3.74 21.81 7.40
C PRO A 121 -2.70 22.91 7.28
N ASN A 122 -2.38 23.59 8.40
CA ASN A 122 -1.23 24.48 8.42
C ASN A 122 -0.12 23.69 7.74
N PRO A 123 0.53 24.23 6.69
CA PRO A 123 1.70 23.56 6.17
C PRO A 123 2.55 23.29 7.40
N LEU A 124 2.88 22.03 7.64
CA LEU A 124 3.92 21.71 8.59
C LEU A 124 5.13 22.44 8.02
N GLN A 125 5.35 23.68 8.48
CA GLN A 125 6.64 24.30 8.49
C GLN A 125 7.45 23.37 9.36
N SER A 126 8.07 22.38 8.71
CA SER A 126 9.23 21.72 9.24
C SER A 126 10.30 22.79 9.31
N ASP A 127 10.26 23.60 10.36
CA ASP A 127 11.30 24.55 10.76
C ASP A 127 12.59 23.81 11.21
N VAL A 128 12.82 22.60 10.70
CA VAL A 128 13.85 21.65 11.15
C VAL A 128 14.81 21.26 10.02
N CYS A 129 14.61 21.65 8.75
CA CYS A 129 15.52 21.21 7.67
C CYS A 129 16.22 22.30 6.83
N CYS A 130 16.03 23.60 7.08
CA CYS A 130 16.70 24.64 6.28
C CYS A 130 17.22 25.82 7.11
N LYS A 131 18.01 25.54 8.16
CA LYS A 131 19.02 26.52 8.58
C LYS A 131 20.32 26.12 7.89
N ASP A 132 20.88 27.09 7.16
CA ASP A 132 22.25 27.13 6.62
C ASP A 132 22.53 26.41 5.29
N VAL A 133 21.66 26.57 4.28
CA VAL A 133 22.04 26.33 2.87
C VAL A 133 22.41 27.62 2.14
N ASP A 134 21.85 28.77 2.54
CA ASP A 134 22.10 30.05 1.86
C ASP A 134 23.54 30.56 2.07
N ASP A 135 24.25 30.12 3.11
CA ASP A 135 25.67 30.45 3.34
C ASP A 135 26.65 29.60 2.51
N LEU A 136 26.19 28.49 1.91
CA LEU A 136 27.04 27.60 1.10
C LEU A 136 27.01 27.91 -0.40
N CYS A 137 26.04 28.69 -0.86
CA CYS A 137 25.82 28.94 -2.29
C CYS A 137 25.65 30.42 -2.66
N ALA A 138 26.34 31.34 -1.98
CA ALA A 138 26.37 32.75 -2.40
C ALA A 138 27.45 33.00 -3.48
N PRO A 139 27.10 33.21 -4.77
CA PRO A 139 27.95 33.97 -5.67
C PRO A 139 27.70 35.47 -5.50
N LYS A 140 28.79 36.24 -5.49
CA LYS A 140 28.83 37.71 -5.39
C LYS A 140 27.98 38.42 -6.47
N PRO A 141 27.52 39.66 -6.23
CA PRO A 141 26.56 40.31 -7.10
C PRO A 141 27.22 40.93 -8.33
N SER A 142 26.64 40.71 -9.50
CA SER A 142 26.80 41.59 -10.66
C SER A 142 25.58 41.58 -11.58
N SER A 143 24.98 42.77 -11.71
CA SER A 143 24.32 43.35 -12.90
C SER A 143 23.27 42.54 -13.69
N SER A 144 22.02 43.02 -13.56
CA SER A 144 21.03 43.27 -14.62
C SER A 144 21.07 42.43 -15.91
N SER A 145 19.98 41.69 -16.16
CA SER A 145 19.28 41.73 -17.45
C SER A 145 17.95 40.96 -17.37
N SER A 146 16.92 41.61 -17.91
CA SER A 146 15.60 41.07 -18.23
C SER A 146 15.64 39.86 -19.16
N THR A 147 14.83 38.83 -18.90
CA THR A 147 14.27 37.97 -19.96
C THR A 147 12.96 37.29 -19.52
N SER A 148 11.95 37.54 -20.34
CA SER A 148 10.73 36.77 -20.64
C SER A 148 10.47 35.44 -19.92
N SER A 149 9.28 35.35 -19.34
CA SER A 149 8.62 34.13 -18.89
C SER A 149 8.29 33.20 -20.06
N SER A 150 9.03 32.11 -20.20
CA SER A 150 8.61 30.92 -20.94
C SER A 150 8.10 29.89 -19.94
N SER A 151 6.83 29.52 -20.05
CA SER A 151 6.19 28.44 -19.29
C SER A 151 7.01 27.14 -19.41
N PRO A 152 7.23 26.38 -18.33
CA PRO A 152 7.90 25.10 -18.44
C PRO A 152 6.99 24.11 -19.17
N SER A 153 7.49 23.55 -20.28
CA SER A 153 6.88 22.38 -20.93
C SER A 153 6.86 21.22 -19.92
N VAL A 154 5.66 20.77 -19.58
CA VAL A 154 5.44 19.53 -18.84
C VAL A 154 5.98 18.38 -19.68
N ILE A 155 7.07 17.76 -19.23
CA ILE A 155 7.54 16.49 -19.77
C ILE A 155 6.52 15.44 -19.32
N PRO A 156 5.83 14.73 -20.23
CA PRO A 156 4.91 13.67 -19.84
C PRO A 156 5.69 12.58 -19.11
N LEU A 157 5.16 12.11 -17.97
CA LEU A 157 5.70 10.91 -17.33
C LEU A 157 5.61 9.75 -18.34
N PRO A 158 6.68 8.96 -18.52
CA PRO A 158 6.59 7.74 -19.31
C PRO A 158 5.55 6.80 -18.69
N PRO A 159 4.80 6.06 -19.50
CA PRO A 159 3.87 5.05 -18.97
C PRO A 159 4.65 4.06 -18.10
N PRO A 160 4.03 3.50 -17.04
CA PRO A 160 4.67 2.49 -16.23
C PRO A 160 5.14 1.36 -17.16
N PRO A 161 6.39 0.87 -17.01
CA PRO A 161 6.87 -0.21 -17.86
C PRO A 161 5.90 -1.38 -17.74
N SER A 162 5.39 -1.85 -18.87
CA SER A 162 4.69 -3.12 -18.97
C SER A 162 5.69 -4.22 -18.65
N SER A 163 5.78 -4.61 -17.37
CA SER A 163 6.68 -5.64 -16.89
C SER A 163 6.15 -7.02 -17.29
N SER A 164 6.35 -7.39 -18.55
CA SER A 164 6.37 -8.80 -18.96
C SER A 164 7.81 -9.21 -19.17
N SER A 165 8.59 -9.26 -18.08
CA SER A 165 9.86 -9.98 -18.08
C SER A 165 9.54 -11.46 -17.94
N THR A 166 9.71 -12.21 -19.02
CA THR A 166 9.76 -13.67 -18.97
C THR A 166 11.00 -14.08 -18.17
N GLN A 167 10.82 -14.24 -16.86
CA GLN A 167 11.87 -14.74 -15.96
C GLN A 167 12.08 -16.22 -16.21
N THR A 168 13.34 -16.63 -16.37
CA THR A 168 13.76 -18.03 -16.34
C THR A 168 13.59 -18.56 -14.91
N PRO A 169 13.02 -19.76 -14.72
CA PRO A 169 12.80 -20.31 -13.38
C PRO A 169 14.14 -20.66 -12.72
N VAL A 170 14.49 -19.95 -11.65
CA VAL A 170 15.67 -20.22 -10.82
C VAL A 170 15.24 -21.10 -9.65
N LYS A 171 15.92 -22.24 -9.46
CA LYS A 171 15.68 -23.12 -8.31
C LYS A 171 16.13 -22.42 -7.02
N ILE A 172 15.28 -22.45 -5.99
CA ILE A 172 15.52 -21.82 -4.69
C ILE A 172 15.56 -22.90 -3.61
N THR A 173 16.67 -22.99 -2.91
CA THR A 173 16.83 -23.88 -1.74
C THR A 173 16.68 -23.07 -0.47
N VAL A 174 15.79 -23.51 0.42
CA VAL A 174 15.48 -22.82 1.67
C VAL A 174 15.98 -23.65 2.86
N ALA A 175 16.88 -23.07 3.66
CA ALA A 175 17.22 -23.55 4.99
C ALA A 175 16.39 -22.82 6.04
N LEU A 176 15.93 -23.56 7.04
CA LEU A 176 15.11 -23.04 8.13
C LEU A 176 15.81 -23.25 9.47
N ILE A 177 15.86 -22.20 10.29
CA ILE A 177 16.35 -22.23 11.66
C ILE A 177 15.20 -21.82 12.57
N ILE A 178 14.82 -22.70 13.50
CA ILE A 178 13.79 -22.43 14.49
C ILE A 178 14.47 -21.92 15.76
N VAL A 179 14.09 -20.72 16.19
CA VAL A 179 14.61 -20.08 17.40
C VAL A 179 13.54 -20.20 18.48
N SER A 180 13.79 -21.06 19.48
CA SER A 180 12.88 -21.25 20.62
C SER A 180 13.54 -22.02 21.76
N ASP A 181 13.67 -21.38 22.92
CA ASP A 181 14.09 -22.01 24.19
C ASP A 181 13.24 -23.24 24.53
N ARG A 182 11.93 -23.18 24.28
CA ARG A 182 11.00 -24.26 24.64
C ARG A 182 11.20 -25.48 23.76
N LEU A 183 11.34 -25.30 22.44
CA LEU A 183 11.60 -26.41 21.52
C LEU A 183 12.99 -27.00 21.75
N HIS A 184 14.00 -26.15 21.96
CA HIS A 184 15.36 -26.59 22.27
C HIS A 184 15.41 -27.46 23.54
N ASN A 185 14.64 -27.09 24.57
CA ASN A 185 14.52 -27.84 25.83
C ASN A 185 13.49 -28.99 25.80
N ASN A 186 13.00 -29.41 24.62
CA ASN A 186 12.00 -30.47 24.44
C ASN A 186 10.67 -30.25 25.21
N GLN A 187 10.28 -29.00 25.45
CA GLN A 187 9.05 -28.65 26.18
C GLN A 187 7.80 -28.64 25.29
N TYR A 188 7.95 -28.84 23.98
CA TYR A 188 6.86 -29.04 23.03
C TYR A 188 6.92 -30.46 22.43
N PRO A 189 6.24 -31.45 23.04
CA PRO A 189 6.27 -32.83 22.57
C PRO A 189 5.58 -33.01 21.21
N GLU A 190 4.72 -32.06 20.81
CA GLU A 190 4.06 -32.03 19.50
C GLU A 190 4.99 -31.57 18.35
N GLY A 191 6.22 -31.13 18.67
CA GLY A 191 7.18 -30.60 17.68
C GLY A 191 6.93 -29.15 17.28
N ASP A 192 7.75 -28.66 16.34
CA ASP A 192 7.64 -27.31 15.82
C ASP A 192 6.44 -27.15 14.86
N LYS A 193 5.73 -26.04 15.01
CA LYS A 193 4.56 -25.69 14.19
C LYS A 193 4.91 -24.72 13.05
N CYS A 194 6.10 -24.11 13.07
CA CYS A 194 6.57 -23.20 12.03
C CYS A 194 6.97 -23.95 10.76
N LEU A 195 7.64 -25.09 10.89
CA LEU A 195 8.08 -25.93 9.79
C LEU A 195 6.92 -26.33 8.86
N PRO A 196 5.79 -26.89 9.37
CA PRO A 196 4.62 -27.13 8.53
C PRO A 196 4.08 -25.88 7.83
N ALA A 197 4.10 -24.72 8.48
CA ALA A 197 3.64 -23.46 7.91
C ALA A 197 4.55 -22.99 6.76
N VAL A 198 5.87 -23.03 6.96
CA VAL A 198 6.86 -22.74 5.92
C VAL A 198 6.67 -23.69 4.73
N SER A 199 6.55 -25.00 4.97
CA SER A 199 6.35 -25.99 3.91
C SER A 199 5.07 -25.74 3.10
N ARG A 200 3.95 -25.42 3.76
CA ARG A 200 2.70 -25.05 3.07
C ARG A 200 2.88 -23.81 2.21
N CYS A 201 3.58 -22.78 2.70
CA CYS A 201 3.87 -21.58 1.92
C CYS A 201 4.76 -21.88 0.71
N LEU A 202 5.87 -22.59 0.91
CA LEU A 202 6.81 -22.92 -0.16
C LEU A 202 6.18 -23.80 -1.24
N SER A 203 5.25 -24.70 -0.90
CA SER A 203 4.55 -25.52 -1.90
C SER A 203 3.74 -24.72 -2.94
N LYS A 204 3.44 -23.44 -2.67
CA LYS A 204 2.78 -22.53 -3.62
C LYS A 204 3.74 -22.04 -4.72
N PHE A 205 5.04 -22.22 -4.52
CA PHE A 205 6.11 -21.77 -5.40
C PHE A 205 6.83 -23.00 -5.98
N LYS A 206 6.70 -23.21 -7.30
CA LYS A 206 7.15 -24.46 -7.96
C LYS A 206 8.66 -24.69 -7.88
N ASP A 207 9.44 -23.62 -7.83
CA ASP A 207 10.89 -23.68 -7.91
C ASP A 207 11.57 -23.60 -6.53
N ALA A 208 10.80 -23.62 -5.43
CA ALA A 208 11.32 -23.53 -4.08
C ALA A 208 11.21 -24.86 -3.32
N SER A 209 12.31 -25.28 -2.70
CA SER A 209 12.38 -26.50 -1.89
C SER A 209 13.03 -26.25 -0.54
N LEU A 210 12.43 -26.79 0.52
CA LEU A 210 12.97 -26.77 1.88
C LEU A 210 14.00 -27.90 2.06
N LEU A 211 15.07 -27.66 2.81
CA LEU A 211 16.01 -28.71 3.22
C LEU A 211 15.42 -29.61 4.33
N ASP A 212 15.78 -30.89 4.29
CA ASP A 212 15.08 -32.00 4.97
C ASP A 212 15.06 -31.96 6.51
N LYS A 213 15.78 -31.03 7.16
CA LYS A 213 15.63 -30.79 8.60
C LYS A 213 16.00 -29.36 9.03
N PRO A 214 15.12 -28.63 9.73
CA PRO A 214 15.49 -27.36 10.31
C PRO A 214 16.41 -27.53 11.53
N ALA A 215 17.33 -26.58 11.71
CA ALA A 215 18.06 -26.46 12.96
C ALA A 215 17.14 -25.87 14.05
N VAL A 216 17.29 -26.31 15.30
CA VAL A 216 16.54 -25.76 16.45
C VAL A 216 17.54 -25.24 17.47
N VAL A 217 17.47 -23.94 17.75
CA VAL A 217 18.44 -23.23 18.61
C VAL A 217 17.70 -22.48 19.73
N PRO A 218 18.34 -22.27 20.89
CA PRO A 218 17.79 -21.43 21.95
C PRO A 218 17.79 -19.95 21.54
N ASP A 219 17.06 -19.13 22.31
CA ASP A 219 16.98 -17.68 22.14
C ASP A 219 18.26 -16.99 22.68
N GLU A 220 19.42 -17.38 22.14
CA GLU A 220 20.75 -16.85 22.48
C GLU A 220 21.42 -16.25 21.25
N GLU A 221 21.75 -14.96 21.30
CA GLU A 221 22.24 -14.20 20.13
C GLU A 221 23.48 -14.85 19.50
N GLU A 222 24.46 -15.27 20.31
CA GLU A 222 25.70 -15.88 19.84
C GLU A 222 25.42 -17.21 19.09
N VAL A 223 24.51 -18.03 19.62
CA VAL A 223 24.16 -19.34 19.04
C VAL A 223 23.37 -19.18 17.75
N ILE A 224 22.44 -18.22 17.70
CA ILE A 224 21.69 -17.91 16.47
C ILE A 224 22.65 -17.40 15.40
N THR A 225 23.56 -16.49 15.77
CA THR A 225 24.54 -15.90 14.85
C THR A 225 25.50 -16.94 14.28
N SER A 226 26.03 -17.85 15.12
CA SER A 226 26.91 -18.93 14.64
C SER A 226 26.17 -19.88 13.70
N THR A 227 24.93 -20.27 14.05
CA THR A 227 24.10 -21.16 13.23
C THR A 227 23.74 -20.52 11.88
N LEU A 228 23.43 -19.21 11.86
CA LEU A 228 23.22 -18.46 10.63
C LEU A 228 24.47 -18.45 9.75
N ARG A 229 25.64 -18.21 10.35
CA ARG A 229 26.92 -18.20 9.63
C ARG A 229 27.26 -19.57 9.04
N GLU A 230 27.05 -20.63 9.80
CA GLU A 230 27.23 -22.01 9.32
C GLU A 230 26.28 -22.35 8.18
N ALA A 231 25.00 -21.95 8.29
CA ALA A 231 24.02 -22.17 7.24
C ALA A 231 24.36 -21.41 5.95
N VAL A 232 24.78 -20.14 6.06
CA VAL A 232 25.25 -19.35 4.92
C VAL A 232 26.47 -20.02 4.28
N GLU A 233 27.49 -20.39 5.07
CA GLU A 233 28.71 -21.03 4.56
C GLU A 233 28.40 -22.35 3.84
N ALA A 234 27.57 -23.21 4.44
CA ALA A 234 27.17 -24.50 3.84
C ALA A 234 26.41 -24.34 2.51
N LEU A 235 25.74 -23.20 2.31
CA LEU A 235 24.91 -22.92 1.14
C LEU A 235 25.62 -22.10 0.06
N LYS A 236 26.81 -21.55 0.32
CA LYS A 236 27.61 -20.79 -0.68
C LYS A 236 27.96 -21.62 -1.89
N SER A 237 28.25 -22.89 -1.67
CA SER A 237 28.67 -23.82 -2.72
C SER A 237 27.49 -24.48 -3.44
N ASN A 238 26.25 -24.02 -3.26
CA ASN A 238 25.08 -24.61 -3.91
C ASN A 238 25.15 -24.38 -5.44
N PRO A 239 25.41 -25.43 -6.24
CA PRO A 239 25.58 -25.26 -7.69
C PRO A 239 24.24 -25.27 -8.44
N GLU A 240 23.14 -25.61 -7.76
CA GLU A 240 21.84 -25.88 -8.41
C GLU A 240 20.89 -24.68 -8.43
N GLY A 241 21.26 -23.54 -7.83
CA GLY A 241 20.42 -22.35 -7.83
C GLY A 241 20.73 -21.37 -6.69
N LYS A 242 19.71 -20.62 -6.27
CA LYS A 242 19.81 -19.61 -5.20
C LYS A 242 19.49 -20.21 -3.84
N SER A 243 20.14 -19.68 -2.81
CA SER A 243 19.97 -20.14 -1.43
C SER A 243 19.31 -19.07 -0.57
N VAL A 244 18.45 -19.51 0.34
CA VAL A 244 17.68 -18.67 1.27
C VAL A 244 17.79 -19.28 2.66
N VAL A 245 18.12 -18.48 3.66
CA VAL A 245 18.12 -18.86 5.08
C VAL A 245 17.03 -18.08 5.78
N LEU A 246 16.08 -18.79 6.38
CA LEU A 246 14.99 -18.19 7.16
C LEU A 246 15.11 -18.59 8.62
N THR A 247 14.87 -17.64 9.52
CA THR A 247 14.64 -17.93 10.93
C THR A 247 13.15 -17.86 11.25
N CYS A 248 12.67 -18.66 12.19
CA CYS A 248 11.32 -18.56 12.75
C CYS A 248 11.40 -18.38 14.27
N GLY A 249 10.87 -17.28 14.78
CA GLY A 249 10.85 -16.99 16.23
C GLY A 249 11.88 -15.94 16.67
N GLY A 250 11.73 -15.48 17.91
CA GLY A 250 12.63 -14.50 18.54
C GLY A 250 12.60 -13.09 17.94
N THR A 251 11.52 -12.69 17.25
CA THR A 251 11.36 -11.38 16.59
C THR A 251 10.40 -10.42 17.29
N GLY A 252 9.85 -10.80 18.44
CA GLY A 252 8.94 -9.98 19.23
C GLY A 252 9.66 -8.93 20.08
N PHE A 253 9.03 -8.49 21.18
CA PHE A 253 9.57 -7.49 22.10
C PHE A 253 9.98 -8.07 23.47
N SER A 254 9.95 -9.40 23.63
CA SER A 254 10.42 -10.06 24.85
C SER A 254 11.91 -9.79 25.05
N PRO A 255 12.43 -9.70 26.29
CA PRO A 255 13.87 -9.59 26.53
C PRO A 255 14.71 -10.76 25.95
N ARG A 256 14.07 -11.90 25.67
CA ARG A 256 14.69 -13.07 25.01
C ARG A 256 14.65 -12.98 23.49
N ASP A 257 13.79 -12.15 22.90
CA ASP A 257 13.70 -12.04 21.45
C ASP A 257 14.96 -11.32 20.93
N VAL A 258 15.93 -12.08 20.41
CA VAL A 258 17.23 -11.55 19.95
C VAL A 258 17.57 -11.97 18.52
N THR A 259 16.62 -12.57 17.79
CA THR A 259 16.84 -13.04 16.41
C THR A 259 17.18 -11.92 15.43
N PRO A 260 16.53 -10.72 15.48
CA PRO A 260 16.91 -9.60 14.64
C PRO A 260 18.35 -9.15 14.89
N GLU A 261 18.74 -9.01 16.16
CA GLU A 261 20.10 -8.66 16.58
C GLU A 261 21.13 -9.66 16.03
N ALA A 262 20.90 -10.96 16.25
CA ALA A 262 21.75 -12.03 15.73
C ALA A 262 21.88 -12.00 14.20
N THR A 263 20.79 -11.68 13.50
CA THR A 263 20.79 -11.57 12.04
C THR A 263 21.59 -10.37 11.55
N LEU A 264 21.53 -9.24 12.27
CA LEU A 264 22.33 -8.06 11.96
C LEU A 264 23.82 -8.27 12.29
N SER A 265 24.12 -9.07 13.31
CA SER A 265 25.48 -9.51 13.70
C SER A 265 26.16 -10.42 12.65
N LEU A 266 25.43 -10.86 11.62
CA LEU A 266 25.98 -11.57 10.46
C LEU A 266 26.74 -10.65 9.49
N ASP A 267 26.64 -9.32 9.66
CA ASP A 267 27.22 -8.31 8.76
C ASP A 267 26.71 -8.45 7.32
N LEU A 268 25.38 -8.28 7.15
CA LEU A 268 24.71 -8.36 5.86
C LEU A 268 25.30 -7.36 4.86
N ASP A 269 25.62 -7.82 3.66
CA ASP A 269 26.20 -6.99 2.59
C ASP A 269 25.18 -5.95 2.09
N LYS A 270 23.90 -6.36 2.05
CA LYS A 270 22.77 -5.49 1.71
C LYS A 270 21.60 -5.75 2.64
N ARG A 271 20.93 -4.69 3.10
CA ARG A 271 19.70 -4.79 3.88
C ARG A 271 18.48 -4.55 2.99
N PHE A 272 17.48 -5.41 3.12
CA PHE A 272 16.20 -5.28 2.41
C PHE A 272 15.10 -4.79 3.37
N SER A 273 15.38 -3.69 4.07
CA SER A 273 14.50 -3.15 5.13
C SER A 273 13.08 -2.86 4.64
N GLN A 274 12.95 -2.35 3.42
CA GLN A 274 11.65 -2.06 2.81
C GLN A 274 10.87 -3.32 2.48
N LEU A 275 11.55 -4.38 2.02
CA LEU A 275 10.92 -5.65 1.72
C LEU A 275 10.33 -6.26 2.99
N MET A 276 11.11 -6.37 4.07
CA MET A 276 10.61 -6.89 5.35
C MET A 276 9.46 -6.03 5.90
N SER A 277 9.62 -4.70 5.89
CA SER A 277 8.59 -3.77 6.38
C SER A 277 7.29 -3.87 5.57
N HIS A 278 7.41 -4.04 4.24
CA HIS A 278 6.27 -4.22 3.36
C HIS A 278 5.56 -5.54 3.60
N SER A 279 6.30 -6.65 3.66
CA SER A 279 5.77 -7.99 3.91
C SER A 279 5.05 -8.07 5.26
N THR A 280 5.65 -7.52 6.32
CA THR A 280 5.01 -7.44 7.64
C THR A 280 3.76 -6.57 7.59
N ARG A 281 3.82 -5.37 7.01
CA ARG A 281 2.63 -4.49 6.89
C ARG A 281 1.46 -5.16 6.18
N LEU A 282 1.72 -5.87 5.08
CA LEU A 282 0.68 -6.57 4.33
C LEU A 282 0.12 -7.79 5.06
N ALA A 283 0.94 -8.46 5.86
CA ALA A 283 0.52 -9.56 6.73
C ALA A 283 -0.30 -9.06 7.94
N SER A 284 -0.03 -7.85 8.42
CA SER A 284 -0.60 -7.26 9.65
C SER A 284 -1.76 -6.29 9.43
N LYS A 285 -2.43 -6.32 8.26
CA LYS A 285 -3.40 -5.28 7.82
C LYS A 285 -4.37 -4.79 8.89
N ASP A 286 -4.89 -5.70 9.72
CA ASP A 286 -5.89 -5.40 10.76
C ASP A 286 -5.38 -5.64 12.20
N ASP A 287 -4.11 -6.03 12.36
CA ASP A 287 -3.50 -6.29 13.67
C ASP A 287 -2.31 -5.36 13.91
N VAL A 288 -2.58 -4.28 14.66
CA VAL A 288 -1.55 -3.33 15.10
C VAL A 288 -0.46 -4.01 15.92
N MET A 289 -0.77 -5.08 16.67
CA MET A 289 0.23 -5.78 17.48
C MET A 289 1.26 -6.50 16.63
N ALA A 290 0.87 -7.01 15.46
CA ALA A 290 1.79 -7.63 14.52
C ALA A 290 2.80 -6.62 13.91
N SER A 291 2.51 -5.31 13.97
CA SER A 291 3.46 -4.24 13.59
C SER A 291 4.60 -4.07 14.60
N LEU A 292 4.55 -4.72 15.77
CA LEU A 292 5.63 -4.72 16.76
C LEU A 292 6.76 -5.70 16.41
N SER A 293 6.59 -6.54 15.38
CA SER A 293 7.64 -7.45 14.92
C SER A 293 8.89 -6.66 14.50
N ARG A 294 10.05 -7.09 15.00
CA ARG A 294 11.36 -6.48 14.72
C ARG A 294 12.15 -7.25 13.67
N GLY A 295 11.53 -8.19 12.97
CA GLY A 295 12.21 -9.01 11.96
C GLY A 295 12.95 -8.17 10.92
N VAL A 296 14.11 -8.66 10.48
CA VAL A 296 14.93 -8.05 9.43
C VAL A 296 15.19 -9.04 8.30
N CYS A 297 15.55 -8.52 7.12
CA CYS A 297 16.11 -9.34 6.06
C CYS A 297 17.16 -8.59 5.23
N GLY A 298 17.94 -9.35 4.49
CA GLY A 298 19.00 -8.85 3.63
C GLY A 298 19.71 -9.98 2.91
N GLU A 299 20.92 -9.70 2.47
CA GLU A 299 21.77 -10.62 1.72
C GLU A 299 23.13 -10.72 2.39
N LYS A 300 23.67 -11.93 2.46
CA LYS A 300 25.06 -12.21 2.81
C LYS A 300 25.67 -13.19 1.83
N ASP A 301 26.79 -12.84 1.22
CA ASP A 301 27.53 -13.68 0.27
C ASP A 301 26.64 -14.24 -0.86
N GLY A 302 25.70 -13.43 -1.35
CA GLY A 302 24.74 -13.84 -2.40
C GLY A 302 23.58 -14.72 -1.92
N ILE A 303 23.43 -14.90 -0.61
CA ILE A 303 22.38 -15.71 0.03
C ILE A 303 21.40 -14.78 0.75
N PHE A 304 20.10 -14.97 0.52
CA PHE A 304 19.07 -14.21 1.22
C PHE A 304 18.96 -14.71 2.66
N VAL A 305 18.92 -13.79 3.62
CA VAL A 305 18.70 -14.09 5.03
C VAL A 305 17.50 -13.27 5.51
N GLY A 306 16.54 -13.90 6.19
CA GLY A 306 15.36 -13.20 6.69
C GLY A 306 14.72 -13.82 7.92
N ASN A 307 14.03 -12.99 8.70
CA ASN A 307 13.34 -13.45 9.90
C ASN A 307 11.83 -13.55 9.71
N LEU A 308 11.26 -14.62 10.22
CA LEU A 308 9.83 -14.88 10.29
C LEU A 308 9.37 -14.89 11.76
N PRO A 309 8.09 -14.58 12.02
CA PRO A 309 7.52 -14.68 13.37
C PRO A 309 7.49 -16.13 13.87
N GLY A 310 7.21 -16.33 15.16
CA GLY A 310 7.08 -17.67 15.76
C GLY A 310 5.66 -18.28 15.71
N ASN A 311 4.65 -17.48 15.36
CA ASN A 311 3.27 -17.98 15.21
C ASN A 311 3.09 -18.54 13.78
N PRO A 312 2.62 -19.80 13.60
CA PRO A 312 2.40 -20.41 12.29
C PRO A 312 1.53 -19.60 11.32
N GLU A 313 0.46 -18.96 11.80
CA GLU A 313 -0.41 -18.14 10.94
C GLU A 313 0.32 -16.89 10.45
N ALA A 314 1.07 -16.25 11.34
CA ALA A 314 1.88 -15.09 11.01
C ALA A 314 3.05 -15.46 10.08
N VAL A 315 3.65 -16.65 10.26
CA VAL A 315 4.67 -17.21 9.36
C VAL A 315 4.12 -17.27 7.95
N GLU A 316 2.93 -17.86 7.77
CA GLU A 316 2.35 -17.97 6.44
C GLU A 316 2.06 -16.60 5.83
N ALA A 317 1.46 -15.70 6.60
CA ALA A 317 1.11 -14.36 6.13
C ALA A 317 2.35 -13.57 5.68
N VAL A 318 3.39 -13.51 6.51
CA VAL A 318 4.63 -12.78 6.20
C VAL A 318 5.39 -13.46 5.06
N LEU A 319 5.56 -14.79 5.10
CA LEU A 319 6.33 -15.51 4.09
C LEU A 319 5.68 -15.43 2.71
N ASN A 320 4.35 -15.48 2.59
CA ASN A 320 3.67 -15.33 1.29
C ASN A 320 4.01 -14.01 0.59
N GLU A 321 4.15 -12.91 1.34
CA GLU A 321 4.49 -11.61 0.78
C GLU A 321 6.00 -11.44 0.61
N LEU A 322 6.79 -11.91 1.58
CA LEU A 322 8.26 -11.86 1.53
C LEU A 322 8.80 -12.64 0.33
N PHE A 323 8.27 -13.84 0.08
CA PHE A 323 8.81 -14.75 -0.92
C PHE A 323 8.58 -14.27 -2.36
N LYS A 324 7.59 -13.40 -2.61
CA LYS A 324 7.43 -12.72 -3.91
C LYS A 324 8.66 -11.86 -4.24
N GLY A 325 9.19 -11.14 -3.25
CA GLY A 325 10.42 -10.37 -3.38
C GLY A 325 11.65 -11.26 -3.50
N VAL A 326 11.70 -12.37 -2.76
CA VAL A 326 12.79 -13.36 -2.85
C VAL A 326 12.88 -13.98 -4.24
N ILE A 327 11.75 -14.31 -4.88
CA ILE A 327 11.75 -14.82 -6.27
C ILE A 327 12.35 -13.80 -7.23
N TRP A 328 11.95 -12.54 -7.11
CA TRP A 328 12.50 -11.48 -7.95
C TRP A 328 14.00 -11.28 -7.73
N TRP A 329 14.44 -11.25 -6.47
CA TRP A 329 15.86 -11.20 -6.09
C TRP A 329 16.65 -12.39 -6.65
N ALA A 330 16.08 -13.59 -6.62
CA ALA A 330 16.72 -14.80 -7.13
C ALA A 330 16.89 -14.75 -8.66
N SER A 331 15.97 -14.11 -9.38
CA SER A 331 16.00 -13.98 -10.84
C SER A 331 16.88 -12.84 -11.37
N ASP A 332 17.12 -11.77 -10.61
CA ASP A 332 17.83 -10.55 -11.06
C ASP A 332 19.36 -10.61 -10.86
N SER A 333 19.91 -11.77 -10.51
CA SER A 333 21.34 -11.95 -10.23
C SER A 333 22.17 -12.43 -11.44
N GLU A 334 21.68 -12.27 -12.67
CA GLU A 334 22.44 -12.51 -13.92
C GLU A 334 22.96 -11.22 -14.54
#